data_AF-A0A7L4RPM5-F1
#
_entry.id   AF-A0A7L4RPM5-F1
#
_cell.length_a   1.000
_cell.length_b   1.000
_cell.length_c   1.000
_cell.angle_alpha   90.00
_cell.angle_beta   90.00
_cell.angle_gamma   90.00
#
_symmetry.space_group_name_H-M   'P 1'
#
loop_
_entity.id
_entity.type
_entity.pdbx_description
1 polymer ?
#
loop_
_entity_poly.entity_id
_entity_poly.type
_entity_poly.pdbx_seq_one_letter_code
_entity_poly.pdbx_strand_id
1 'polypeptide(L)'
;KAFGVNLVELKNSEKKYWEKLFSEPILLPTLIAGEKPKAAERTSGVALLGKKITGEFAEESMQSFARTILIGPDEQLENLIKVVMENCVLNGVNVVAFDEDDAFMNMGVPNAVFDSKTYVSLQPIGMPVKNMKPGEVKIDLNLINAKMFREIIGVEEKENDYLGKTSAELVDGVIEKNSGSLRGLEDIEENLLRITAEEKKFHIYKAVRWMRVLKNVFPDYFGGKTETRDISPQYAKTMGSITRVDLKGVPQNVKRAFVYSVMKSLYANFKEQKATSRLKVIGALIDGEQYAPSNPRTELQKSLLELIAITSDAGVGYCFGASHETDVFRNAVETSTMKIEFVGRNEVAIKEENGRPYRAAIRPRLSA
;
A
#
# COMPACT_ATOMS: atom_id res chain seq x y z
N LYS A 1 48.09 -3.94 -16.28
CA LYS A 1 47.03 -4.83 -16.83
C LYS A 1 45.85 -4.80 -15.87
N ALA A 2 44.85 -3.97 -16.14
CA ALA A 2 43.68 -3.81 -15.29
C ALA A 2 42.43 -4.15 -16.12
N PHE A 3 41.77 -5.23 -15.70
CA PHE A 3 40.49 -5.80 -16.12
C PHE A 3 40.03 -5.59 -17.57
N GLY A 4 40.15 -6.64 -18.38
CA GLY A 4 39.44 -6.78 -19.65
C GLY A 4 37.95 -6.99 -19.40
N VAL A 5 37.23 -5.88 -19.19
CA VAL A 5 35.77 -5.87 -19.11
C VAL A 5 35.25 -5.35 -20.44
N ASN A 6 34.45 -6.15 -21.13
CA ASN A 6 33.70 -5.67 -22.29
C ASN A 6 32.55 -4.80 -21.81
N LEU A 7 32.63 -3.51 -22.09
CA LEU A 7 31.55 -2.56 -21.86
C LEU A 7 30.45 -2.84 -22.88
N VAL A 8 29.25 -3.18 -22.40
CA VAL A 8 28.07 -3.38 -23.23
C VAL A 8 27.13 -2.22 -22.95
N GLU A 9 26.63 -1.57 -24.01
CA GLU A 9 25.59 -0.55 -23.86
C GLU A 9 24.38 -1.14 -23.14
N LEU A 10 23.80 -0.40 -22.19
CA LEU A 10 22.72 -0.90 -21.34
C LEU A 10 21.57 -1.52 -22.16
N LYS A 11 21.18 -0.90 -23.29
CA LYS A 11 20.14 -1.39 -24.20
C LYS A 11 20.40 -2.81 -24.76
N ASN A 12 21.66 -3.24 -24.77
CA ASN A 12 22.10 -4.54 -25.25
C ASN A 12 22.41 -5.52 -24.09
N SER A 13 22.15 -5.13 -22.84
CA SER A 13 22.35 -5.99 -21.67
C SER A 13 21.15 -6.91 -21.42
N GLU A 14 21.40 -8.06 -20.78
CA GLU A 14 20.34 -8.97 -20.37
C GLU A 14 19.34 -8.27 -19.41
N LYS A 15 18.05 -8.60 -19.54
CA LYS A 15 16.94 -8.00 -18.78
C LYS A 15 17.18 -7.96 -17.27
N LYS A 16 17.84 -8.98 -16.71
CA LYS A 16 18.18 -9.05 -15.27
C LYS A 16 19.09 -7.91 -14.80
N TYR A 17 19.96 -7.39 -15.66
CA TYR A 17 20.86 -6.28 -15.32
C TYR A 17 20.16 -4.92 -15.43
N TRP A 18 19.22 -4.80 -16.37
CA TRP A 18 18.27 -3.68 -16.41
C TRP A 18 17.46 -3.61 -15.13
N GLU A 19 16.78 -4.70 -14.78
CA GLU A 19 15.95 -4.79 -13.59
C GLU A 19 16.77 -4.45 -12.34
N LYS A 20 17.99 -4.98 -12.22
CA LYS A 20 18.89 -4.69 -11.10
C LYS A 20 19.31 -3.22 -11.02
N LEU A 21 19.59 -2.58 -12.16
CA LEU A 21 20.01 -1.17 -12.20
C LEU A 21 18.88 -0.23 -11.75
N PHE A 22 17.64 -0.52 -12.15
CA PHE A 22 16.47 0.29 -11.81
C PHE A 22 15.85 -0.09 -10.46
N SER A 23 16.11 -1.29 -9.94
CA SER A 23 15.72 -1.70 -8.58
C SER A 23 16.67 -1.20 -7.49
N GLU A 24 17.91 -0.82 -7.85
CA GLU A 24 18.91 -0.28 -6.94
C GLU A 24 19.27 1.18 -7.31
N PRO A 25 18.43 2.17 -6.93
CA PRO A 25 18.58 3.56 -7.37
C PRO A 25 19.89 4.25 -6.95
N ILE A 26 20.72 3.65 -6.09
CA ILE A 26 22.09 4.13 -5.79
C ILE A 26 23.04 3.99 -6.98
N LEU A 27 22.79 3.03 -7.88
CA LEU A 27 23.63 2.78 -9.05
C LEU A 27 23.47 3.87 -10.12
N LEU A 28 22.29 4.50 -10.21
CA LEU A 28 22.01 5.55 -11.20
C LEU A 28 22.84 6.83 -10.96
N PRO A 29 22.89 7.42 -9.76
CA PRO A 29 23.73 8.59 -9.48
C PRO A 29 25.23 8.31 -9.58
N THR A 30 25.67 7.07 -9.34
CA THR A 30 27.09 6.69 -9.44
C THR A 30 27.55 6.42 -10.87
N LEU A 31 26.64 6.02 -11.76
CA LEU A 31 26.92 5.83 -13.20
C LEU A 31 26.81 7.12 -14.02
N ILE A 32 25.99 8.09 -13.58
CA ILE A 32 25.88 9.41 -14.22
C ILE A 32 26.97 10.35 -13.63
N ALA A 33 28.23 9.91 -13.68
CA ALA A 33 29.39 10.72 -13.32
C ALA A 33 29.84 11.58 -14.52
N GLY A 34 28.91 12.29 -15.17
CA GLY A 34 29.18 13.06 -16.39
C GLY A 34 28.41 14.36 -16.48
N GLU A 35 27.09 14.32 -16.31
CA GLU A 35 26.25 15.52 -16.31
C GLU A 35 25.09 15.27 -15.36
N LYS A 36 24.98 16.06 -14.29
CA LYS A 36 23.75 16.08 -13.50
C LYS A 36 22.63 16.44 -14.48
N PRO A 37 21.63 15.58 -14.74
CA PRO A 37 20.43 16.05 -15.39
C PRO A 37 19.96 17.25 -14.57
N LYS A 38 19.80 18.40 -15.22
CA LYS A 38 19.10 19.54 -14.62
C LYS A 38 17.66 19.08 -14.42
N ALA A 39 17.42 18.31 -13.37
CA ALA A 39 16.11 18.23 -12.75
C ALA A 39 15.76 19.69 -12.50
N ALA A 40 14.74 20.18 -13.22
CA ALA A 40 14.19 21.50 -12.94
C ALA A 40 14.06 21.61 -11.43
N GLU A 41 14.61 22.68 -10.85
CA GLU A 41 14.43 23.01 -9.44
C GLU A 41 12.93 23.18 -9.18
N ARG A 42 12.23 22.06 -8.99
CA ARG A 42 10.88 22.05 -8.47
C ARG A 42 11.05 22.40 -7.00
N THR A 43 10.34 23.44 -6.59
CA THR A 43 10.05 23.70 -5.19
C THR A 43 9.56 22.40 -4.57
N SER A 44 10.41 21.76 -3.77
CA SER A 44 10.11 20.48 -3.12
C SER A 44 8.77 20.62 -2.38
N GLY A 45 7.78 19.79 -2.71
CA GLY A 45 6.47 19.81 -2.04
C GLY A 45 5.27 20.23 -2.88
N VAL A 46 5.42 20.41 -4.19
CA VAL A 46 4.30 20.66 -5.12
C VAL A 46 4.14 19.48 -6.08
N ALA A 47 2.90 18.99 -6.23
CA ALA A 47 2.48 17.97 -7.16
C ALA A 47 1.80 18.60 -8.37
N LEU A 48 2.13 18.15 -9.58
CA LEU A 48 1.46 18.57 -10.80
C LEU A 48 0.47 17.48 -11.23
N LEU A 49 -0.83 17.78 -11.11
CA LEU A 49 -1.92 16.86 -11.49
C LEU A 49 -2.30 17.01 -12.97
N GLY A 50 -2.15 18.19 -13.55
CA GLY A 50 -2.68 18.45 -14.89
C GLY A 50 -2.74 19.92 -15.26
N LYS A 51 -3.74 20.29 -16.06
CA LYS A 51 -4.07 21.69 -16.38
C LYS A 51 -5.51 22.00 -16.03
N LYS A 52 -5.75 23.14 -15.39
CA LYS A 52 -7.09 23.68 -15.18
C LYS A 52 -7.76 23.99 -16.52
N ILE A 53 -9.08 24.11 -16.53
CA ILE A 53 -9.83 24.54 -17.73
C ILE A 53 -9.34 25.92 -18.24
N THR A 54 -8.85 26.77 -17.34
CA THR A 54 -8.26 28.08 -17.66
C THR A 54 -6.91 28.00 -18.39
N GLY A 55 -6.30 26.81 -18.49
CA GLY A 55 -5.00 26.58 -19.10
C GLY A 55 -3.81 26.64 -18.13
N GLU A 56 -4.04 27.10 -16.90
CA GLU A 56 -3.05 27.10 -15.81
C GLU A 56 -2.72 25.69 -15.35
N PHE A 57 -1.54 25.49 -14.75
CA PHE A 57 -1.22 24.20 -14.14
C PHE A 57 -2.10 23.92 -12.91
N ALA A 58 -2.58 22.69 -12.80
CA ALA A 58 -3.25 22.18 -11.62
C ALA A 58 -2.19 21.62 -10.68
N GLU A 59 -1.71 22.48 -9.78
CA GLU A 59 -0.65 22.19 -8.82
C GLU A 59 -1.22 22.14 -7.40
N GLU A 60 -0.82 21.12 -6.64
CA GLU A 60 -1.27 20.92 -5.25
C GLU A 60 -0.12 20.66 -4.30
N SER A 61 -0.32 20.98 -3.02
CA SER A 61 0.66 20.69 -1.97
C SER A 61 0.76 19.19 -1.73
N MET A 62 1.98 18.67 -1.54
CA MET A 62 2.18 17.25 -1.21
C MET A 62 1.47 16.81 0.08
N GLN A 63 1.20 17.73 1.00
CA GLN A 63 0.48 17.41 2.24
C GLN A 63 -1.01 17.13 1.98
N SER A 64 -1.57 17.73 0.94
CA SER A 64 -2.97 17.51 0.53
C SER A 64 -3.20 16.06 0.09
N PHE A 65 -2.14 15.34 -0.26
CA PHE A 65 -2.20 13.92 -0.62
C PHE A 65 -2.26 12.97 0.58
N ALA A 66 -2.14 13.46 1.82
CA ALA A 66 -2.06 12.59 2.99
C ALA A 66 -3.29 11.69 3.15
N ARG A 67 -4.48 12.19 2.83
CA ARG A 67 -5.75 11.45 2.88
C ARG A 67 -6.49 11.68 1.57
N THR A 68 -6.13 10.92 0.54
CA THR A 68 -6.64 11.11 -0.83
C THR A 68 -7.74 10.11 -1.16
N ILE A 69 -8.84 10.59 -1.73
CA ILE A 69 -9.90 9.76 -2.30
C ILE A 69 -10.10 10.11 -3.76
N LEU A 70 -10.11 9.09 -4.62
CA LEU A 70 -10.31 9.17 -6.05
C LEU A 70 -11.63 8.50 -6.39
N ILE A 71 -12.53 9.21 -7.08
CA ILE A 71 -13.87 8.71 -7.43
C ILE A 71 -14.02 8.67 -8.95
N GLY A 72 -14.45 7.53 -9.50
CA GLY A 72 -14.78 7.39 -10.91
C GLY A 72 -14.65 5.96 -11.43
N PRO A 73 -14.73 5.75 -12.76
CA PRO A 73 -14.67 4.40 -13.33
C PRO A 73 -13.31 3.72 -13.14
N ASP A 74 -13.29 2.41 -12.91
CA ASP A 74 -12.09 1.61 -12.59
C ASP A 74 -10.91 1.85 -13.56
N GLU A 75 -11.15 1.81 -14.88
CA GLU A 75 -10.11 2.04 -15.90
C GLU A 75 -9.47 3.44 -15.79
N GLN A 76 -10.26 4.43 -15.38
CA GLN A 76 -9.79 5.81 -15.22
C GLN A 76 -9.13 6.03 -13.86
N LEU A 77 -9.61 5.35 -12.82
CA LEU A 77 -9.02 5.37 -11.48
C LEU A 77 -7.59 4.84 -11.48
N GLU A 78 -7.32 3.76 -12.21
CA GLU A 78 -5.96 3.23 -12.36
C GLU A 78 -4.99 4.29 -12.91
N ASN A 79 -5.41 5.03 -13.95
CA ASN A 79 -4.59 6.09 -14.51
C ASN A 79 -4.38 7.23 -13.50
N LEU A 80 -5.43 7.64 -12.80
CA LEU A 80 -5.38 8.74 -11.85
C LEU A 80 -4.52 8.40 -10.62
N ILE A 81 -4.67 7.20 -10.04
CA ILE A 81 -3.87 6.79 -8.89
C ILE A 81 -2.39 6.75 -9.26
N LYS A 82 -2.05 6.29 -10.47
CA LYS A 82 -0.66 6.32 -10.95
C LYS A 82 -0.13 7.75 -11.06
N VAL A 83 -0.90 8.70 -11.59
CA VAL A 83 -0.50 10.12 -11.62
C VAL A 83 -0.26 10.65 -10.20
N VAL A 84 -1.08 10.28 -9.23
CA VAL A 84 -0.88 10.63 -7.82
C VAL A 84 0.42 10.01 -7.28
N MET A 85 0.61 8.70 -7.48
CA MET A 85 1.81 7.99 -7.01
C MET A 85 3.10 8.51 -7.62
N GLU A 86 3.10 8.84 -8.92
CA GLU A 86 4.23 9.50 -9.59
C GLU A 86 4.57 10.82 -8.90
N ASN A 87 3.58 11.64 -8.56
CA ASN A 87 3.81 12.90 -7.86
C ASN A 87 4.39 12.69 -6.46
N CYS A 88 3.93 11.66 -5.73
CA CYS A 88 4.50 11.26 -4.45
C CYS A 88 5.99 10.89 -4.60
N VAL A 89 6.31 9.98 -5.52
CA VAL A 89 7.67 9.51 -5.77
C VAL A 89 8.58 10.67 -6.18
N LEU A 90 8.14 11.53 -7.10
CA LEU A 90 8.90 12.71 -7.54
C LEU A 90 9.18 13.71 -6.41
N ASN A 91 8.39 13.70 -5.35
CA ASN A 91 8.54 14.58 -4.19
C ASN A 91 9.19 13.88 -2.97
N GLY A 92 9.81 12.70 -3.17
CA GLY A 92 10.52 12.01 -2.09
C GLY A 92 9.63 11.21 -1.14
N VAL A 93 8.35 11.00 -1.48
CA VAL A 93 7.40 10.20 -0.69
C VAL A 93 7.42 8.76 -1.21
N ASN A 94 7.60 7.79 -0.32
CA ASN A 94 7.53 6.38 -0.69
C ASN A 94 6.08 5.95 -0.89
N VAL A 95 5.85 5.06 -1.84
CA VAL A 95 4.55 4.49 -2.16
C VAL A 95 4.57 3.01 -1.82
N VAL A 96 3.55 2.54 -1.10
CA VAL A 96 3.27 1.11 -0.93
C VAL A 96 2.01 0.82 -1.72
N ALA A 97 2.17 0.21 -2.89
CA ALA A 97 1.07 -0.12 -3.78
C ALA A 97 0.60 -1.55 -3.49
N PHE A 98 -0.62 -1.71 -3.01
CA PHE A 98 -1.26 -3.00 -2.83
C PHE A 98 -1.98 -3.34 -4.14
N ASP A 99 -1.36 -4.22 -4.94
CA ASP A 99 -1.70 -4.40 -6.35
C ASP A 99 -2.34 -5.76 -6.59
N GLU A 100 -3.62 -5.76 -6.97
CA GLU A 100 -4.40 -6.97 -7.23
C GLU A 100 -4.37 -7.40 -8.70
N ASP A 101 -4.17 -6.44 -9.61
CA ASP A 101 -4.39 -6.61 -11.06
C ASP A 101 -3.15 -6.26 -11.90
N ASP A 102 -1.97 -6.26 -11.29
CA ASP A 102 -0.69 -5.90 -11.91
C ASP A 102 -0.65 -4.45 -12.45
N ALA A 103 -1.52 -3.57 -11.98
CA ALA A 103 -1.64 -2.19 -12.41
C ALA A 103 -0.31 -1.44 -12.24
N PHE A 104 0.41 -1.66 -11.14
CA PHE A 104 1.65 -0.94 -10.82
C PHE A 104 2.90 -1.61 -11.40
N MET A 105 2.77 -2.78 -12.05
CA MET A 105 3.91 -3.60 -12.50
C MET A 105 4.87 -2.86 -13.44
N ASN A 106 4.32 -2.04 -14.35
CA ASN A 106 5.09 -1.37 -15.41
C ASN A 106 5.53 0.06 -15.07
N MET A 107 5.26 0.54 -13.85
CA MET A 107 5.65 1.91 -13.47
C MET A 107 7.18 2.13 -13.45
N GLY A 108 7.97 1.06 -13.51
CA GLY A 108 9.43 1.13 -13.69
C GLY A 108 9.88 1.56 -15.08
N VAL A 109 8.97 1.60 -16.06
CA VAL A 109 9.27 1.92 -17.47
C VAL A 109 8.73 3.33 -17.80
N PRO A 110 9.46 4.17 -18.54
CA PRO A 110 8.94 5.44 -19.04
C PRO A 110 7.73 5.26 -19.99
N ASN A 111 6.76 6.17 -19.93
CA ASN A 111 5.63 6.19 -20.85
C ASN A 111 6.06 6.66 -22.25
N ALA A 112 5.98 5.77 -23.24
CA ALA A 112 6.36 6.06 -24.62
C ALA A 112 5.41 7.02 -25.36
N VAL A 113 4.17 7.17 -24.90
CA VAL A 113 3.12 7.98 -25.57
C VAL A 113 2.85 9.29 -24.81
N PHE A 114 3.83 9.77 -24.03
CA PHE A 114 3.69 10.99 -23.24
C PHE A 114 3.58 12.24 -24.13
N ASP A 115 2.63 13.12 -23.83
CA ASP A 115 2.45 14.39 -24.53
C ASP A 115 3.47 15.45 -24.08
N SER A 116 4.69 15.34 -24.59
CA SER A 116 5.77 16.30 -24.35
C SER A 116 5.50 17.70 -24.92
N LYS A 117 4.54 17.86 -25.83
CA LYS A 117 4.21 19.18 -26.41
C LYS A 117 3.39 20.02 -25.42
N THR A 118 2.42 19.39 -24.75
CA THR A 118 1.57 20.08 -23.77
C THR A 118 2.26 20.28 -22.42
N TYR A 119 3.19 19.38 -22.06
CA TYR A 119 3.91 19.38 -20.78
C TYR A 119 5.43 19.46 -21.00
N VAL A 120 5.90 20.55 -21.60
CA VAL A 120 7.30 20.77 -22.00
C VAL A 120 8.30 20.65 -20.84
N SER A 121 7.87 20.93 -19.60
CA SER A 121 8.69 20.83 -18.40
C SER A 121 8.78 19.41 -17.81
N LEU A 122 8.05 18.45 -18.37
CA LEU A 122 8.02 17.05 -17.95
C LEU A 122 8.67 16.16 -19.00
N GLN A 123 9.45 15.20 -18.52
CA GLN A 123 9.99 14.12 -19.34
C GLN A 123 9.41 12.80 -18.83
N PRO A 124 9.01 11.88 -19.74
CA PRO A 124 8.60 10.54 -19.33
C PRO A 124 9.78 9.83 -18.67
N ILE A 125 9.54 9.28 -17.49
CA ILE A 125 10.54 8.57 -16.70
C ILE A 125 9.89 7.37 -16.01
N GLY A 126 10.67 6.31 -15.82
CA GLY A 126 10.30 5.21 -14.94
C GLY A 126 10.49 5.58 -13.48
N MET A 127 9.69 4.99 -12.60
CA MET A 127 9.80 5.13 -11.16
C MET A 127 10.66 3.99 -10.57
N PRO A 128 11.41 4.18 -9.48
CA PRO A 128 12.05 3.08 -8.78
C PRO A 128 10.99 2.15 -8.20
N VAL A 129 10.84 0.94 -8.76
CA VAL A 129 9.85 -0.05 -8.33
C VAL A 129 10.56 -1.26 -7.72
N LYS A 130 10.18 -1.62 -6.49
CA LYS A 130 10.51 -2.89 -5.84
C LYS A 130 9.26 -3.76 -5.81
N ASN A 131 9.31 -4.92 -6.46
CA ASN A 131 8.24 -5.90 -6.39
C ASN A 131 8.46 -6.80 -5.18
N MET A 132 7.41 -6.98 -4.37
CA MET A 132 7.37 -7.90 -3.24
C MET A 132 6.23 -8.89 -3.43
N LYS A 133 6.54 -10.17 -3.25
CA LYS A 133 5.57 -11.24 -3.23
C LYS A 133 4.97 -11.40 -1.83
N PRO A 134 3.76 -11.98 -1.72
CA PRO A 134 3.27 -12.45 -0.45
C PRO A 134 4.25 -13.44 0.20
N GLY A 135 4.60 -13.23 1.47
CA GLY A 135 5.65 -13.95 2.20
C GLY A 135 6.93 -13.14 2.43
N GLU A 136 7.27 -12.22 1.52
CA GLU A 136 8.30 -11.20 1.76
C GLU A 136 7.76 -10.06 2.64
N VAL A 137 6.46 -9.79 2.51
CA VAL A 137 5.68 -9.00 3.47
C VAL A 137 4.74 -9.96 4.20
N LYS A 138 4.69 -9.80 5.52
CA LYS A 138 4.05 -10.71 6.47
C LYS A 138 2.97 -10.01 7.29
N ILE A 139 1.93 -10.76 7.63
CA ILE A 139 0.90 -10.42 8.60
C ILE A 139 1.48 -10.66 9.99
N ASP A 140 1.73 -9.58 10.73
CA ASP A 140 2.20 -9.65 12.12
C ASP A 140 1.01 -10.00 13.03
N LEU A 141 0.98 -11.25 13.49
CA LEU A 141 -0.05 -11.75 14.39
C LEU A 141 -0.16 -10.95 15.70
N ASN A 142 0.88 -10.23 16.12
CA ASN A 142 0.81 -9.37 17.30
C ASN A 142 0.01 -8.08 17.08
N LEU A 143 -0.25 -7.72 15.82
CA LEU A 143 -1.06 -6.55 15.47
C LEU A 143 -2.54 -6.90 15.30
N ILE A 144 -2.84 -8.19 15.12
CA ILE A 144 -4.15 -8.78 14.84
C ILE A 144 -4.80 -9.19 16.16
N ASN A 145 -5.99 -8.65 16.46
CA ASN A 145 -6.75 -9.10 17.62
C ASN A 145 -7.49 -10.42 17.31
N ALA A 146 -8.02 -11.08 18.34
CA ALA A 146 -8.71 -12.36 18.20
C ALA A 146 -9.88 -12.33 17.19
N LYS A 147 -10.70 -11.28 17.24
CA LYS A 147 -11.84 -11.10 16.31
C LYS A 147 -11.40 -10.92 14.86
N MET A 148 -10.35 -10.14 14.61
CA MET A 148 -9.74 -10.02 13.29
C MET A 148 -9.20 -11.36 12.81
N PHE A 149 -8.57 -12.13 13.70
CA PHE A 149 -8.02 -13.43 13.35
C PHE A 149 -9.13 -14.44 12.98
N ARG A 150 -10.28 -14.39 13.67
CA ARG A 150 -11.49 -15.17 13.28
C ARG A 150 -11.93 -14.87 11.84
N GLU A 151 -11.88 -13.61 11.43
CA GLU A 151 -12.18 -13.22 10.05
C GLU A 151 -11.16 -13.80 9.05
N ILE A 152 -9.87 -13.84 9.41
CA ILE A 152 -8.81 -14.45 8.59
C ILE A 152 -9.05 -15.95 8.37
N ILE A 153 -9.43 -16.69 9.43
CA ILE A 153 -9.76 -18.12 9.32
C ILE A 153 -11.13 -18.38 8.68
N GLY A 154 -11.98 -17.36 8.54
CA GLY A 154 -13.33 -17.48 7.97
C GLY A 154 -14.34 -18.12 8.91
N VAL A 155 -14.22 -17.92 10.23
CA VAL A 155 -15.12 -18.50 11.23
C VAL A 155 -16.04 -17.42 11.81
N GLU A 156 -17.35 -17.60 11.69
CA GLU A 156 -18.36 -16.68 12.23
C GLU A 156 -18.54 -16.84 13.75
N GLU A 157 -18.98 -15.77 14.43
CA GLU A 157 -19.21 -15.75 15.90
C GLU A 157 -20.26 -16.75 16.40
N LYS A 158 -21.06 -17.37 15.52
CA LYS A 158 -22.25 -18.17 15.87
C LYS A 158 -22.10 -19.69 15.71
N GLU A 159 -20.90 -20.26 15.79
CA GLU A 159 -20.78 -21.71 16.03
C GLU A 159 -21.16 -22.02 17.51
N ASN A 160 -22.43 -21.84 17.90
CA ASN A 160 -22.92 -22.28 19.21
C ASN A 160 -22.94 -23.81 19.27
N ASP A 161 -21.80 -24.42 19.59
CA ASP A 161 -21.73 -25.84 19.86
C ASP A 161 -22.16 -26.11 21.31
N TYR A 162 -22.99 -27.14 21.51
CA TYR A 162 -23.71 -27.44 22.75
C TYR A 162 -22.81 -27.75 23.98
N LEU A 163 -21.48 -27.77 23.82
CA LEU A 163 -20.48 -28.16 24.83
C LEU A 163 -19.68 -26.99 25.43
N GLY A 164 -20.07 -25.74 25.17
CA GLY A 164 -19.72 -24.63 26.05
C GLY A 164 -18.33 -24.00 25.90
N LYS A 165 -17.56 -24.33 24.84
CA LYS A 165 -16.59 -23.41 24.22
C LYS A 165 -16.42 -23.74 22.74
N THR A 166 -16.62 -22.77 21.86
CA THR A 166 -16.40 -22.95 20.43
C THR A 166 -14.89 -23.07 20.16
N SER A 167 -14.48 -23.78 19.10
CA SER A 167 -13.05 -23.87 18.75
C SER A 167 -12.42 -22.49 18.51
N ALA A 168 -13.24 -21.52 18.09
CA ALA A 168 -12.84 -20.12 17.93
C ALA A 168 -12.51 -19.46 19.28
N GLU A 169 -13.28 -19.72 20.35
CA GLU A 169 -12.96 -19.19 21.68
C GLU A 169 -11.62 -19.69 22.24
N LEU A 170 -11.22 -20.93 21.89
CA LEU A 170 -9.90 -21.43 22.27
C LEU A 170 -8.79 -20.68 21.54
N VAL A 171 -8.97 -20.43 20.25
CA VAL A 171 -8.03 -19.64 19.43
C VAL A 171 -7.93 -18.21 19.98
N ASP A 172 -9.07 -17.58 20.25
CA ASP A 172 -9.12 -16.24 20.82
C ASP A 172 -8.36 -16.15 22.14
N GLY A 173 -8.64 -17.06 23.07
CA GLY A 173 -7.96 -17.08 24.36
C GLY A 173 -6.45 -17.27 24.23
N VAL A 174 -5.98 -18.03 23.23
CA VAL A 174 -4.55 -18.16 22.93
C VAL A 174 -3.97 -16.87 22.37
N ILE A 175 -4.65 -16.21 21.43
CA ILE A 175 -4.20 -14.95 20.83
C ILE A 175 -4.12 -13.84 21.87
N GLU A 176 -5.17 -13.68 22.68
CA GLU A 176 -5.24 -12.64 23.70
C GLU A 176 -4.18 -12.84 24.79
N LYS A 177 -4.01 -14.07 25.27
CA LYS A 177 -3.03 -14.40 26.33
C LYS A 177 -1.58 -14.24 25.87
N ASN A 178 -1.30 -14.43 24.58
CA ASN A 178 0.04 -14.37 24.00
C ASN A 178 0.25 -13.14 23.11
N SER A 179 -0.61 -12.12 23.24
CA SER A 179 -0.47 -10.88 22.47
C SER A 179 0.91 -10.25 22.71
N GLY A 180 1.66 -10.02 21.64
CA GLY A 180 3.02 -9.47 21.67
C GLY A 180 4.16 -10.49 21.68
N SER A 181 3.86 -11.79 21.82
CA SER A 181 4.87 -12.86 21.77
C SER A 181 4.70 -13.86 20.63
N LEU A 182 3.64 -13.74 19.82
CA LEU A 182 3.38 -14.63 18.69
C LEU A 182 4.34 -14.34 17.53
N ARG A 183 5.10 -15.34 17.10
CA ARG A 183 6.01 -15.28 15.95
C ARG A 183 5.39 -15.89 14.70
N GLY A 184 4.42 -16.78 14.87
CA GLY A 184 3.70 -17.41 13.76
C GLY A 184 2.54 -18.29 14.20
N LEU A 185 1.95 -18.98 13.21
CA LEU A 185 0.82 -19.89 13.45
C LEU A 185 1.23 -21.10 14.29
N GLU A 186 2.50 -21.49 14.26
CA GLU A 186 3.08 -22.56 15.06
C GLU A 186 2.96 -22.28 16.55
N ASP A 187 3.17 -21.03 16.97
CA ASP A 187 3.03 -20.66 18.38
C ASP A 187 1.57 -20.79 18.84
N ILE A 188 0.60 -20.50 17.97
CA ILE A 188 -0.82 -20.70 18.27
C ILE A 188 -1.12 -22.21 18.38
N GLU A 189 -0.62 -23.01 17.44
CA GLU A 189 -0.75 -24.48 17.46
C GLU A 189 -0.16 -25.08 18.75
N GLU A 190 1.06 -24.71 19.13
CA GLU A 190 1.70 -25.20 20.35
C GLU A 190 0.93 -24.81 21.61
N ASN A 191 0.44 -23.57 21.69
CA ASN A 191 -0.34 -23.12 22.85
C ASN A 191 -1.70 -23.81 22.95
N LEU A 192 -2.34 -24.12 21.83
CA LEU A 192 -3.58 -24.92 21.80
C LEU A 192 -3.33 -26.35 22.29
N LEU A 193 -2.24 -26.98 21.85
CA LEU A 193 -1.87 -28.35 22.24
C LEU A 193 -1.44 -28.48 23.72
N ARG A 194 -1.06 -27.38 24.38
CA ARG A 194 -0.78 -27.36 25.82
C ARG A 194 -2.04 -27.41 26.70
N ILE A 195 -3.23 -27.23 26.12
CA ILE A 195 -4.49 -27.33 26.86
C ILE A 195 -4.79 -28.82 27.10
N THR A 196 -4.72 -29.25 28.36
CA THR A 196 -4.85 -30.67 28.76
C THR A 196 -6.29 -31.10 29.10
N ALA A 197 -7.27 -30.20 28.94
CA ALA A 197 -8.68 -30.46 29.24
C ALA A 197 -9.29 -31.44 28.21
N GLU A 198 -9.56 -32.68 28.64
CA GLU A 198 -10.02 -33.77 27.76
C GLU A 198 -11.37 -33.44 27.09
N GLU A 199 -12.26 -32.74 27.79
CA GLU A 199 -13.56 -32.30 27.26
C GLU A 199 -13.43 -31.29 26.10
N LYS A 200 -12.25 -30.66 25.92
CA LYS A 200 -11.96 -29.68 24.85
C LYS A 200 -11.17 -30.26 23.70
N LYS A 201 -10.75 -31.52 23.79
CA LYS A 201 -9.81 -32.16 22.86
C LYS A 201 -10.26 -32.10 21.41
N PHE A 202 -11.54 -32.34 21.14
CA PHE A 202 -12.12 -32.19 19.80
C PHE A 202 -11.93 -30.76 19.25
N HIS A 203 -12.29 -29.75 20.04
CA HIS A 203 -12.17 -28.34 19.66
C HIS A 203 -10.71 -27.88 19.49
N ILE A 204 -9.81 -28.39 20.33
CA ILE A 204 -8.36 -28.15 20.21
C ILE A 204 -7.86 -28.68 18.86
N TYR A 205 -8.18 -29.92 18.49
CA TYR A 205 -7.74 -30.48 17.22
C TYR A 205 -8.38 -29.78 16.00
N LYS A 206 -9.65 -29.35 16.11
CA LYS A 206 -10.30 -28.54 15.06
C LYS A 206 -9.57 -27.19 14.88
N ALA A 207 -9.24 -26.50 15.97
CA ALA A 207 -8.50 -25.23 15.94
C ALA A 207 -7.08 -25.41 15.37
N VAL A 208 -6.35 -26.45 15.81
CA VAL A 208 -5.02 -26.79 15.25
C VAL A 208 -5.10 -27.07 13.75
N ARG A 209 -6.16 -27.77 13.30
CA ARG A 209 -6.38 -28.01 11.87
C ARG A 209 -6.54 -26.69 11.10
N TRP A 210 -7.23 -25.70 11.64
CA TRP A 210 -7.33 -24.38 10.99
C TRP A 210 -5.95 -23.74 10.80
N MET A 211 -5.07 -23.81 11.81
CA MET A 211 -3.72 -23.24 11.73
C MET A 211 -2.91 -23.93 10.64
N ARG A 212 -2.99 -25.26 10.58
CA ARG A 212 -2.32 -26.06 9.54
C ARG A 212 -2.86 -25.78 8.14
N VAL A 213 -4.17 -25.59 8.00
CA VAL A 213 -4.77 -25.21 6.71
C VAL A 213 -4.28 -23.84 6.28
N LEU A 214 -4.30 -22.84 7.15
CA LEU A 214 -3.77 -21.50 6.84
C LEU A 214 -2.29 -21.56 6.44
N LYS A 215 -1.46 -22.29 7.19
CA LYS A 215 -0.03 -22.45 6.88
C LYS A 215 0.20 -23.09 5.51
N ASN A 216 -0.63 -24.06 5.13
CA ASN A 216 -0.51 -24.76 3.85
C ASN A 216 -1.00 -23.91 2.67
N VAL A 217 -2.10 -23.16 2.86
CA VAL A 217 -2.69 -22.32 1.81
C VAL A 217 -1.92 -21.01 1.63
N PHE A 218 -1.41 -20.44 2.72
CA PHE A 218 -0.67 -19.18 2.76
C PHE A 218 0.71 -19.37 3.41
N PRO A 219 1.62 -20.11 2.76
CA PRO A 219 2.96 -20.32 3.28
C PRO A 219 3.65 -18.98 3.47
N ASP A 220 4.32 -18.81 4.60
CA ASP A 220 5.11 -17.63 4.98
C ASP A 220 4.35 -16.31 5.24
N TYR A 221 3.01 -16.27 5.05
CA TYR A 221 2.23 -15.04 5.29
C TYR A 221 2.23 -14.62 6.75
N PHE A 222 2.30 -15.59 7.68
CA PHE A 222 2.14 -15.34 9.11
C PHE A 222 3.46 -15.48 9.90
N GLY A 223 4.62 -15.45 9.22
CA GLY A 223 5.92 -15.76 9.82
C GLY A 223 6.63 -14.62 10.56
N GLY A 224 5.89 -13.76 11.25
CA GLY A 224 6.43 -12.69 12.10
C GLY A 224 6.33 -11.27 11.54
N LYS A 225 7.12 -10.36 12.10
CA LYS A 225 7.07 -8.91 11.77
C LYS A 225 7.66 -8.64 10.40
N THR A 226 7.04 -7.72 9.65
CA THR A 226 7.67 -7.20 8.43
C THR A 226 8.61 -6.06 8.77
N GLU A 227 9.82 -6.11 8.22
CA GLU A 227 10.79 -5.02 8.32
C GLU A 227 10.30 -3.82 7.51
N THR A 228 9.86 -2.78 8.21
CA THR A 228 9.32 -1.55 7.58
C THR A 228 10.32 -0.85 6.66
N ARG A 229 11.62 -1.05 6.88
CA ARG A 229 12.69 -0.56 6.00
C ARG A 229 12.69 -1.23 4.64
N ASP A 230 12.23 -2.47 4.54
CA ASP A 230 12.13 -3.18 3.27
C ASP A 230 10.91 -2.74 2.47
N ILE A 231 9.85 -2.32 3.16
CA ILE A 231 8.61 -1.80 2.56
C ILE A 231 8.73 -0.33 2.17
N SER A 232 9.36 0.49 3.00
CA SER A 232 9.57 1.92 2.75
C SER A 232 11.06 2.27 2.88
N PRO A 233 11.90 1.77 1.96
CA PRO A 233 13.31 2.08 1.94
C PRO A 233 13.55 3.58 1.69
N GLN A 234 14.49 4.17 2.43
CA GLN A 234 14.89 5.57 2.22
C GLN A 234 16.15 5.58 1.34
N TYR A 235 15.96 5.51 0.01
CA TYR A 235 17.09 5.39 -0.93
C TYR A 235 17.83 6.73 -1.16
N ALA A 236 17.14 7.88 -1.12
CA ALA A 236 17.72 9.22 -1.21
C ALA A 236 16.75 10.29 -0.69
N LYS A 237 17.23 11.48 -0.29
CA LYS A 237 16.37 12.59 0.17
C LYS A 237 15.48 13.19 -0.93
N THR A 238 15.75 12.89 -2.21
CA THR A 238 15.22 13.64 -3.35
C THR A 238 14.15 12.91 -4.16
N MET A 239 14.09 11.58 -4.12
CA MET A 239 13.12 10.78 -4.87
C MET A 239 12.70 9.57 -4.02
N GLY A 240 11.40 9.30 -4.01
CA GLY A 240 10.81 8.15 -3.33
C GLY A 240 10.97 6.87 -4.16
N SER A 241 10.30 5.81 -3.70
CA SER A 241 10.22 4.54 -4.40
C SER A 241 8.81 3.96 -4.29
N ILE A 242 8.47 3.05 -5.19
CA ILE A 242 7.23 2.28 -5.16
C ILE A 242 7.58 0.87 -4.72
N THR A 243 7.09 0.46 -3.57
CA THR A 243 7.04 -0.95 -3.17
C THR A 243 5.70 -1.51 -3.60
N ARG A 244 5.71 -2.32 -4.65
CA ARG A 244 4.54 -3.04 -5.13
C ARG A 244 4.41 -4.35 -4.36
N VAL A 245 3.31 -4.51 -3.64
CA VAL A 245 2.92 -5.75 -2.99
C VAL A 245 1.92 -6.45 -3.91
N ASP A 246 2.31 -7.57 -4.48
CA ASP A 246 1.44 -8.41 -5.30
C ASP A 246 0.40 -9.11 -4.41
N LEU A 247 -0.88 -8.82 -4.58
CA LEU A 247 -2.00 -9.44 -3.87
C LEU A 247 -2.90 -10.27 -4.79
N LYS A 248 -2.45 -10.56 -6.02
CA LYS A 248 -3.22 -11.31 -7.00
C LYS A 248 -3.57 -12.70 -6.48
N GLY A 249 -4.85 -13.06 -6.57
CA GLY A 249 -5.36 -14.36 -6.12
C GLY A 249 -5.43 -14.55 -4.59
N VAL A 250 -5.09 -13.52 -3.79
CA VAL A 250 -5.23 -13.58 -2.32
C VAL A 250 -6.70 -13.34 -1.93
N PRO A 251 -7.30 -14.13 -1.02
CA PRO A 251 -8.67 -13.87 -0.56
C PRO A 251 -8.83 -12.55 0.18
N GLN A 252 -10.01 -11.94 0.09
CA GLN A 252 -10.23 -10.56 0.54
C GLN A 252 -10.00 -10.33 2.04
N ASN A 253 -10.39 -11.29 2.87
CA ASN A 253 -10.14 -11.24 4.31
C ASN A 253 -8.63 -11.23 4.63
N VAL A 254 -7.84 -12.01 3.89
CA VAL A 254 -6.38 -12.04 4.02
C VAL A 254 -5.74 -10.76 3.47
N LYS A 255 -6.22 -10.24 2.32
CA LYS A 255 -5.78 -8.95 1.78
C LYS A 255 -5.96 -7.81 2.78
N ARG A 256 -7.13 -7.72 3.43
CA ARG A 256 -7.39 -6.71 4.46
C ARG A 256 -6.45 -6.84 5.65
N ALA A 257 -6.24 -8.06 6.16
CA ALA A 257 -5.31 -8.30 7.25
C ALA A 257 -3.87 -7.88 6.87
N PHE A 258 -3.50 -8.10 5.61
CA PHE A 258 -2.21 -7.68 5.07
C PHE A 258 -2.06 -6.16 5.04
N VAL A 259 -3.01 -5.45 4.43
CA VAL A 259 -3.02 -4.00 4.37
C VAL A 259 -3.00 -3.38 5.76
N TYR A 260 -3.85 -3.87 6.67
CA TYR A 260 -3.89 -3.42 8.06
C TYR A 260 -2.55 -3.64 8.77
N SER A 261 -1.97 -4.84 8.67
CA SER A 261 -0.68 -5.15 9.29
C SER A 261 0.42 -4.22 8.79
N VAL A 262 0.54 -4.05 7.47
CA VAL A 262 1.55 -3.17 6.86
C VAL A 262 1.37 -1.72 7.28
N MET A 263 0.16 -1.18 7.15
CA MET A 263 -0.13 0.21 7.50
C MET A 263 0.10 0.47 9.00
N LYS A 264 -0.25 -0.48 9.86
CA LYS A 264 -0.06 -0.36 11.31
C LYS A 264 1.41 -0.45 11.70
N SER A 265 2.19 -1.34 11.06
CA SER A 265 3.64 -1.39 11.25
C SER A 265 4.32 -0.09 10.80
N LEU A 266 3.93 0.47 9.65
CA LEU A 266 4.44 1.76 9.18
C LEU A 266 4.09 2.88 10.15
N TYR A 267 2.82 2.97 10.58
CA TYR A 267 2.36 3.95 11.56
C TYR A 267 3.17 3.88 12.86
N ALA A 268 3.30 2.69 13.46
CA ALA A 268 4.04 2.50 14.70
C ALA A 268 5.50 2.92 14.56
N ASN A 269 6.18 2.47 13.50
CA ASN A 269 7.58 2.81 13.25
C ASN A 269 7.80 4.32 13.07
N PHE A 270 6.97 5.00 12.27
CA PHE A 270 7.13 6.44 12.06
C PHE A 270 6.73 7.26 13.29
N LYS A 271 5.75 6.80 14.07
CA LYS A 271 5.37 7.41 15.35
C LYS A 271 6.51 7.32 16.36
N GLU A 272 7.17 6.17 16.49
CA GLU A 272 8.32 5.98 17.38
C GLU A 272 9.51 6.86 17.00
N GLN A 273 9.74 7.05 15.70
CA GLN A 273 10.78 7.95 15.18
C GLN A 273 10.48 9.45 15.40
N LYS A 274 9.37 9.79 16.08
CA LYS A 274 8.86 11.17 16.21
C LYS A 274 8.82 11.87 14.86
N ALA A 275 8.36 11.16 13.84
CA ALA A 275 8.20 11.71 12.51
C ALA A 275 7.37 13.00 12.57
N THR A 276 7.81 14.02 11.84
CA THR A 276 6.99 15.21 11.60
C THR A 276 5.70 14.81 10.89
N SER A 277 4.66 15.64 10.97
CA SER A 277 3.39 15.48 10.23
C SER A 277 3.53 15.57 8.70
N ARG A 278 4.76 15.60 8.18
CA ARG A 278 5.01 15.60 6.75
C ARG A 278 4.83 14.20 6.20
N LEU A 279 4.09 14.09 5.10
CA LEU A 279 3.90 12.85 4.38
C LEU A 279 5.25 12.23 3.99
N LYS A 280 5.48 10.99 4.43
CA LYS A 280 6.71 10.21 4.18
C LYS A 280 6.43 8.96 3.35
N VAL A 281 5.30 8.32 3.61
CA VAL A 281 4.84 7.13 2.90
C VAL A 281 3.35 7.25 2.63
N ILE A 282 2.89 6.71 1.49
CA ILE A 282 1.47 6.61 1.15
C ILE A 282 1.13 5.18 0.76
N GLY A 283 0.06 4.64 1.32
CA GLY A 283 -0.54 3.37 0.86
C GLY A 283 -1.50 3.63 -0.30
N ALA A 284 -1.34 2.92 -1.41
CA ALA A 284 -2.18 3.07 -2.60
C ALA A 284 -3.01 1.80 -2.84
N LEU A 285 -4.33 1.97 -2.96
CA LEU A 285 -5.30 0.91 -3.23
C LEU A 285 -6.27 1.38 -4.32
N ILE A 286 -6.36 0.64 -5.43
CA ILE A 286 -7.26 0.98 -6.55
C ILE A 286 -8.72 0.76 -6.12
N ASP A 287 -9.03 -0.41 -5.55
CA ASP A 287 -10.38 -0.78 -5.11
C ASP A 287 -10.57 -0.48 -3.62
N GLY A 288 -10.42 0.78 -3.26
CA GLY A 288 -10.45 1.24 -1.87
C GLY A 288 -11.76 0.95 -1.14
N GLU A 289 -12.90 0.88 -1.84
CA GLU A 289 -14.20 0.49 -1.28
C GLU A 289 -14.19 -0.92 -0.67
N GLN A 290 -13.31 -1.82 -1.12
CA GLN A 290 -13.20 -3.15 -0.53
C GLN A 290 -12.51 -3.14 0.84
N TYR A 291 -11.76 -2.08 1.14
CA TYR A 291 -10.98 -1.88 2.35
C TYR A 291 -11.63 -0.87 3.31
N ALA A 292 -12.27 0.15 2.75
CA ALA A 292 -12.98 1.20 3.46
C ALA A 292 -14.46 1.27 3.01
N PRO A 293 -15.25 0.19 3.14
CA PRO A 293 -16.63 0.15 2.65
C PRO A 293 -17.53 1.09 3.45
N SER A 294 -18.59 1.57 2.79
CA SER A 294 -19.61 2.46 3.38
C SER A 294 -20.23 1.93 4.67
N ASN A 295 -20.37 0.60 4.80
CA ASN A 295 -20.90 -0.06 5.98
C ASN A 295 -19.92 -1.15 6.49
N PRO A 296 -18.96 -0.80 7.37
CA PRO A 296 -17.98 -1.76 7.89
C PRO A 296 -18.65 -2.75 8.85
N ARG A 297 -18.71 -4.02 8.44
CA ARG A 297 -19.34 -5.10 9.19
C ARG A 297 -18.36 -5.86 10.07
N THR A 298 -17.15 -6.06 9.59
CA THR A 298 -16.16 -6.92 10.23
C THR A 298 -15.18 -6.14 11.12
N GLU A 299 -14.51 -6.83 12.04
CA GLU A 299 -13.52 -6.20 12.91
C GLU A 299 -12.32 -5.66 12.11
N LEU A 300 -11.82 -6.39 11.10
CA LEU A 300 -10.72 -5.88 10.26
C LEU A 300 -11.12 -4.59 9.54
N GLN A 301 -12.34 -4.51 9.01
CA GLN A 301 -12.82 -3.30 8.34
C GLN A 301 -12.87 -2.12 9.31
N LYS A 302 -13.44 -2.31 10.50
CA LYS A 302 -13.54 -1.25 11.52
C LYS A 302 -12.16 -0.77 11.96
N SER A 303 -11.27 -1.69 12.31
CA SER A 303 -9.93 -1.32 12.77
C SER A 303 -9.03 -0.76 11.67
N LEU A 304 -9.22 -1.16 10.41
CA LEU A 304 -8.55 -0.54 9.29
C LEU A 304 -9.02 0.92 9.11
N LEU A 305 -10.33 1.19 9.19
CA LEU A 305 -10.88 2.54 9.13
C LEU A 305 -10.38 3.43 10.29
N GLU A 306 -10.33 2.90 11.51
CA GLU A 306 -9.77 3.59 12.67
C GLU A 306 -8.28 3.92 12.46
N LEU A 307 -7.51 2.96 11.93
CA LEU A 307 -6.11 3.16 11.61
C LEU A 307 -5.91 4.25 10.55
N ILE A 308 -6.65 4.19 9.45
CA ILE A 308 -6.63 5.16 8.34
C ILE A 308 -6.92 6.59 8.85
N ALA A 309 -7.82 6.73 9.82
CA ALA A 309 -8.16 8.03 10.39
C ALA A 309 -6.99 8.68 11.15
N ILE A 310 -6.06 7.89 11.69
CA ILE A 310 -4.94 8.37 12.53
C ILE A 310 -3.57 8.27 11.85
N THR A 311 -3.44 7.60 10.70
CA THR A 311 -2.13 7.34 10.10
C THR A 311 -1.39 8.60 9.67
N SER A 312 -2.15 9.62 9.22
CA SER A 312 -1.59 10.89 8.74
C SER A 312 -0.79 11.62 9.82
N ASP A 313 -1.14 11.44 11.10
CA ASP A 313 -0.46 12.07 12.24
C ASP A 313 1.00 11.63 12.36
N ALA A 314 1.34 10.44 11.83
CA ALA A 314 2.69 9.90 11.78
C ALA A 314 3.38 10.08 10.41
N GLY A 315 2.78 10.83 9.49
CA GLY A 315 3.29 10.98 8.11
C GLY A 315 3.04 9.77 7.21
N VAL A 316 2.07 8.92 7.57
CA VAL A 316 1.62 7.77 6.77
C VAL A 316 0.27 8.11 6.15
N GLY A 317 0.25 8.37 4.85
CA GLY A 317 -0.96 8.69 4.11
C GLY A 317 -1.61 7.49 3.44
N TYR A 318 -2.77 7.74 2.84
CA TYR A 318 -3.46 6.77 2.00
C TYR A 318 -4.06 7.42 0.76
N CYS A 319 -4.23 6.61 -0.29
CA CYS A 319 -4.92 6.97 -1.52
C CYS A 319 -5.82 5.80 -1.93
N PHE A 320 -7.13 6.04 -1.95
CA PHE A 320 -8.15 5.06 -2.31
C PHE A 320 -8.83 5.47 -3.61
N GLY A 321 -8.94 4.55 -4.56
CA GLY A 321 -9.95 4.63 -5.61
C GLY A 321 -11.28 4.06 -5.12
N ALA A 322 -12.38 4.55 -5.69
CA ALA A 322 -13.69 3.92 -5.57
C ALA A 322 -14.56 4.31 -6.75
N SER A 323 -15.42 3.38 -7.18
CA SER A 323 -16.39 3.65 -8.26
C SER A 323 -17.32 4.82 -7.93
N HIS A 324 -17.87 4.85 -6.71
CA HIS A 324 -18.74 5.93 -6.23
C HIS A 324 -18.38 6.37 -4.81
N GLU A 325 -18.63 7.65 -4.51
CA GLU A 325 -18.44 8.22 -3.17
C GLU A 325 -19.29 7.51 -2.10
N THR A 326 -20.48 7.03 -2.47
CA THR A 326 -21.40 6.31 -1.57
C THR A 326 -20.92 4.92 -1.18
N ASP A 327 -19.94 4.37 -1.90
CA ASP A 327 -19.40 3.03 -1.65
C ASP A 327 -18.28 3.07 -0.60
N VAL A 328 -17.76 4.26 -0.29
CA VAL A 328 -16.71 4.50 0.69
C VAL A 328 -17.29 4.89 2.04
N PHE A 329 -16.60 4.52 3.12
CA PHE A 329 -16.96 4.94 4.48
C PHE A 329 -17.06 6.45 4.60
N ARG A 330 -18.24 6.94 4.99
CA ARG A 330 -18.55 8.38 5.03
C ARG A 330 -17.52 9.20 5.79
N ASN A 331 -17.04 8.74 6.94
CA ASN A 331 -16.04 9.50 7.70
C ASN A 331 -14.68 9.56 6.97
N ALA A 332 -14.32 8.53 6.20
CA ALA A 332 -13.09 8.59 5.38
C ALA A 332 -13.23 9.67 4.31
N VAL A 333 -14.41 9.78 3.69
CA VAL A 333 -14.73 10.86 2.73
C VAL A 333 -14.68 12.23 3.38
N GLU A 334 -15.35 12.41 4.51
CA GLU A 334 -15.43 13.70 5.23
C GLU A 334 -14.08 14.15 5.80
N THR A 335 -13.20 13.21 6.14
CA THR A 335 -11.85 13.50 6.67
C THR A 335 -10.77 13.49 5.59
N SER A 336 -11.11 13.33 4.31
CA SER A 336 -10.13 13.40 3.23
C SER A 336 -9.52 14.80 3.12
N THR A 337 -8.21 14.86 2.92
CA THR A 337 -7.49 16.14 2.66
C THR A 337 -7.66 16.56 1.21
N MET A 338 -7.88 15.59 0.33
CA MET A 338 -8.10 15.81 -1.09
C MET A 338 -9.04 14.76 -1.66
N LYS A 339 -10.04 15.24 -2.40
CA LYS A 339 -10.95 14.44 -3.21
C LYS A 339 -10.76 14.80 -4.68
N ILE A 340 -10.59 13.78 -5.54
CA ILE A 340 -10.52 13.93 -6.98
C ILE A 340 -11.59 13.06 -7.62
N GLU A 341 -12.53 13.67 -8.34
CA GLU A 341 -13.69 12.99 -8.89
C GLU A 341 -13.76 13.19 -10.40
N PHE A 342 -13.93 12.11 -11.17
CA PHE A 342 -14.11 12.22 -12.62
C PHE A 342 -15.46 12.86 -12.97
N VAL A 343 -15.41 13.94 -13.75
CA VAL A 343 -16.61 14.62 -14.30
C VAL A 343 -16.76 14.38 -15.81
N GLY A 344 -15.72 13.83 -16.44
CA GLY A 344 -15.69 13.45 -17.86
C GLY A 344 -14.48 12.55 -18.14
N ARG A 345 -14.29 12.13 -19.40
CA ARG A 345 -13.31 11.08 -19.77
C ARG A 345 -11.85 11.37 -19.36
N ASN A 346 -11.45 12.64 -19.30
CA ASN A 346 -10.12 13.04 -18.82
C ASN A 346 -10.18 14.31 -17.95
N GLU A 347 -11.37 14.65 -17.47
CA GLU A 347 -11.61 15.85 -16.66
C GLU A 347 -12.01 15.42 -15.26
N VAL A 348 -11.36 16.00 -14.26
CA VAL A 348 -11.63 15.76 -12.86
C VAL A 348 -12.03 17.05 -12.17
N ALA A 349 -12.90 16.94 -11.16
CA ALA A 349 -13.08 17.93 -10.12
C ALA A 349 -12.13 17.61 -8.97
N ILE A 350 -11.26 18.57 -8.61
CA ILE A 350 -10.34 18.45 -7.48
C ILE A 350 -10.86 19.35 -6.35
N LYS A 351 -10.92 18.82 -5.14
CA LYS A 351 -11.34 19.53 -3.92
C LYS A 351 -10.40 19.20 -2.77
N GLU A 352 -9.70 20.20 -2.25
CA GLU A 352 -8.97 20.11 -0.98
C GLU A 352 -9.89 20.38 0.23
N GLU A 353 -9.49 19.93 1.43
CA GLU A 353 -10.24 20.01 2.70
C GLU A 353 -10.83 21.41 2.99
N ASN A 354 -10.13 22.48 2.60
CA ASN A 354 -10.56 23.87 2.76
C ASN A 354 -10.54 24.67 1.45
N GLY A 355 -10.36 23.98 0.32
CA GLY A 355 -10.23 24.59 -1.00
C GLY A 355 -11.58 24.73 -1.72
N ARG A 356 -11.67 25.72 -2.63
CA ARG A 356 -12.78 25.73 -3.59
C ARG A 356 -12.53 24.64 -4.64
N PRO A 357 -13.55 23.84 -4.97
CA PRO A 357 -13.38 22.83 -6.01
C PRO A 357 -13.10 23.51 -7.35
N TYR A 358 -12.25 22.89 -8.15
CA TYR A 358 -11.97 23.35 -9.51
C TYR A 358 -11.82 22.16 -10.45
N ARG A 359 -11.93 22.42 -11.75
CA ARG A 359 -11.84 21.39 -12.79
C ARG A 359 -10.48 21.42 -13.47
N ALA A 360 -9.93 20.23 -13.71
CA ALA A 360 -8.66 20.05 -14.41
C ALA A 360 -8.70 18.84 -15.34
N ALA A 361 -7.98 18.95 -16.45
CA ALA A 361 -7.62 17.80 -17.25
C ALA A 361 -6.38 17.13 -16.66
N ILE A 362 -6.46 15.83 -16.37
CA ILE A 362 -5.35 15.07 -15.80
C ILE A 362 -4.23 14.95 -16.84
N ARG A 363 -2.98 15.14 -16.39
CA ARG A 363 -1.82 14.95 -17.25
C ARG A 363 -1.64 13.46 -17.61
N PRO A 364 -1.04 13.14 -18.76
CA PRO A 364 -0.56 11.79 -19.02
C PRO A 364 0.44 11.32 -17.95
N ARG A 365 0.49 10.02 -17.72
CA ARG A 365 1.45 9.36 -16.83
C ARG A 365 2.87 9.51 -17.37
N LEU A 366 3.84 9.73 -16.49
CA LEU A 366 5.27 9.74 -16.85
C LEU A 366 5.81 8.33 -17.05
N SER A 367 5.22 7.38 -16.32
CA SER A 367 5.53 5.95 -16.32
C SER A 367 4.44 5.13 -17.04
N ALA A 368 4.82 3.95 -17.51
CA ALA A 368 4.02 3.09 -18.38
C ALA A 368 2.79 2.49 -17.72
#